data_AF-A0A7W6P0P8-F1
#
_entry.id   AF-A0A7W6P0P8-F1
#
_cell.length_a   1.000
_cell.length_b   1.000
_cell.length_c   1.000
_cell.angle_alpha   90.00
_cell.angle_beta   90.00
_cell.angle_gamma   90.00
#
_symmetry.space_group_name_H-M   'P 1'
#
loop_
_entity.id
_entity.type
_entity.pdbx_description
1 polymer ?
#
loop_
_entity_poly.entity_id
_entity_poly.type
_entity_poly.pdbx_seq_one_letter_code
_entity_poly.pdbx_strand_id
1 'polypeptide(L)'
;MATRRLTILWVAAWAVLSTQTSDAQTPSTEDQVATCEAILHGRQESTECARIFPKKGRCCIQYDAERLAKICEKMPTVAGALNCFLEINEAGFRKSDLLPESQPGLADQYAKQWKINSLRICSEEKSAKSAIACANLQKSGIRTVFEQKNTTINGSAVIADPIVSFCRKAFGDYWEGVEQCVRDQRAAKRRMGL
;
A
#
# COMPACT_ATOMS: atom_id res chain seq x y z
N MET A 1 70.02 6.96 30.65
CA MET A 1 69.71 5.58 31.06
C MET A 1 68.19 5.45 31.25
N ALA A 2 67.62 4.37 30.70
CA ALA A 2 66.32 3.77 31.01
C ALA A 2 65.03 4.58 30.76
N THR A 3 64.48 4.31 29.57
CA THR A 3 63.06 4.22 29.17
C THR A 3 62.09 3.54 30.17
N ARG A 4 60.83 4.00 30.21
CA ARG A 4 59.56 3.21 30.29
C ARG A 4 58.35 4.16 30.11
N ARG A 5 57.82 4.29 28.89
CA ARG A 5 56.56 3.68 28.38
C ARG A 5 55.30 3.98 29.20
N LEU A 6 54.40 4.80 28.65
CA LEU A 6 53.00 4.41 28.44
C LEU A 6 52.34 5.29 27.37
N THR A 7 51.87 4.58 26.34
CA THR A 7 51.13 4.95 25.14
C THR A 7 49.76 5.54 25.43
N ILE A 8 49.42 6.67 24.79
CA ILE A 8 48.04 7.00 24.43
C ILE A 8 48.06 7.51 22.98
N LEU A 9 47.51 6.70 22.08
CA LEU A 9 47.25 7.00 20.68
C LEU A 9 46.21 8.12 20.58
N TRP A 10 46.58 9.23 19.95
CA TRP A 10 45.63 10.20 19.42
C TRP A 10 45.20 9.73 18.03
N VAL A 11 44.03 9.09 17.93
CA VAL A 11 43.36 8.86 16.65
C VAL A 11 42.52 10.09 16.35
N ALA A 12 42.97 10.87 15.36
CA ALA A 12 42.20 11.95 14.78
C ALA A 12 40.94 11.38 14.13
N ALA A 13 39.77 11.69 14.70
CA ALA A 13 38.48 11.42 14.09
C ALA A 13 38.25 12.43 12.96
N TRP A 14 38.74 12.08 11.76
CA TRP A 14 38.27 12.70 10.53
C TRP A 14 36.81 12.27 10.30
N ALA A 15 35.91 13.23 10.42
CA ALA A 15 34.51 13.09 10.05
C ALA A 15 34.42 12.77 8.56
N VAL A 16 34.24 11.50 8.23
CA VAL A 16 33.73 11.09 6.92
C VAL A 16 32.27 11.52 6.90
N LEU A 17 32.00 12.63 6.19
CA LEU A 17 30.68 12.95 5.68
C LEU A 17 30.23 11.78 4.81
N SER A 18 29.54 10.81 5.41
CA SER A 18 28.78 9.81 4.69
C SER A 18 27.61 10.53 4.04
N THR A 19 27.84 11.03 2.82
CA THR A 19 26.76 11.26 1.86
C THR A 19 26.02 9.94 1.76
N GLN A 20 24.84 9.85 2.39
CA GLN A 20 23.84 8.84 2.06
C GLN A 20 23.47 9.08 0.59
N THR A 21 24.21 8.46 -0.31
CA THR A 21 23.69 8.14 -1.62
C THR A 21 22.49 7.25 -1.34
N SER A 22 21.30 7.81 -1.55
CA SER A 22 20.08 7.03 -1.72
C SER A 22 20.43 5.90 -2.68
N ASP A 23 20.52 4.67 -2.18
CA ASP A 23 20.68 3.50 -3.02
C ASP A 23 19.50 3.52 -4.00
N ALA A 24 19.77 3.95 -5.23
CA ALA A 24 18.86 3.78 -6.33
C ALA A 24 18.64 2.28 -6.44
N GLN A 25 17.52 1.79 -5.90
CA GLN A 25 17.12 0.40 -5.96
C GLN A 25 17.33 -0.07 -7.39
N THR A 26 18.30 -0.96 -7.58
CA THR A 26 18.54 -1.57 -8.88
C THR A 26 17.20 -2.11 -9.36
N PRO A 27 16.72 -1.79 -10.57
CA PRO A 27 15.41 -2.25 -11.02
C PRO A 27 15.44 -3.78 -10.99
N SER A 28 14.79 -4.37 -9.99
CA SER A 28 14.74 -5.81 -9.86
C SER A 28 14.00 -6.36 -11.08
N THR A 29 14.55 -7.40 -11.69
CA THR A 29 13.89 -8.10 -12.78
C THR A 29 12.98 -9.19 -12.22
N GLU A 30 11.78 -9.30 -12.78
CA GLU A 30 10.75 -10.27 -12.39
C GLU A 30 10.48 -11.23 -13.56
N ASP A 31 10.28 -12.51 -13.24
CA ASP A 31 9.67 -13.46 -14.18
C ASP A 31 8.14 -13.26 -14.16
N GLN A 32 7.65 -12.48 -15.11
CA GLN A 32 6.23 -12.10 -15.13
C GLN A 32 5.33 -13.22 -15.65
N VAL A 33 5.90 -14.18 -16.39
CA VAL A 33 5.18 -15.40 -16.78
C VAL A 33 4.91 -16.23 -15.53
N ALA A 34 5.95 -16.52 -14.74
CA ALA A 34 5.79 -17.26 -13.49
C ALA A 34 4.84 -16.56 -12.51
N THR A 35 4.92 -15.22 -12.42
CA THR A 35 4.00 -14.42 -11.59
C THR A 35 2.56 -14.58 -12.06
N CYS A 36 2.32 -14.49 -13.37
CA CYS A 36 0.97 -14.64 -13.87
C CYS A 36 0.42 -16.06 -13.69
N GLU A 37 1.20 -17.08 -14.01
CA GLU A 37 0.81 -18.49 -13.85
C GLU A 37 0.50 -18.82 -12.39
N ALA A 38 1.25 -18.25 -11.44
CA ALA A 38 1.00 -18.44 -10.02
C ALA A 38 -0.33 -17.79 -9.58
N ILE A 39 -0.65 -16.60 -10.09
CA ILE A 39 -1.87 -15.86 -9.71
C ILE A 39 -3.12 -16.42 -10.40
N LEU A 40 -3.02 -16.77 -11.68
CA LEU A 40 -4.13 -17.29 -12.49
C LEU A 40 -4.23 -18.81 -12.49
N HIS A 41 -3.48 -19.50 -11.62
CA HIS A 41 -3.42 -20.96 -11.59
C HIS A 41 -4.82 -21.58 -11.53
N GLY A 42 -5.07 -22.58 -12.39
CA GLY A 42 -6.36 -23.28 -12.48
C GLY A 42 -7.46 -22.51 -13.23
N ARG A 43 -7.16 -21.34 -13.83
CA ARG A 43 -8.09 -20.60 -14.68
C ARG A 43 -7.76 -20.75 -16.16
N GLN A 44 -8.75 -20.56 -17.01
CA GLN A 44 -8.61 -20.66 -18.48
C GLN A 44 -7.61 -19.64 -19.03
N GLU A 45 -7.48 -18.49 -18.36
CA GLU A 45 -6.60 -17.39 -18.74
C GLU A 45 -5.12 -17.68 -18.49
N SER A 46 -4.76 -18.71 -17.70
CA SER A 46 -3.37 -18.98 -17.30
C SER A 46 -2.45 -19.24 -18.49
N THR A 47 -2.87 -20.09 -19.44
CA THR A 47 -2.07 -20.44 -20.63
C THR A 47 -1.85 -19.23 -21.53
N GLU A 48 -2.92 -18.45 -21.73
CA GLU A 48 -2.85 -17.26 -22.57
C GLU A 48 -2.03 -16.15 -21.90
N CYS A 49 -2.05 -16.10 -20.56
CA CYS A 49 -1.24 -15.16 -19.83
C CYS A 49 0.26 -15.39 -20.03
N ALA A 50 0.71 -16.65 -19.97
CA ALA A 50 2.10 -17.00 -20.24
C ALA A 50 2.57 -16.58 -21.65
N ARG A 51 1.63 -16.49 -22.61
CA ARG A 51 1.90 -16.06 -23.99
C ARG A 51 2.10 -14.56 -24.13
N ILE A 52 1.31 -13.75 -23.42
CA ILE A 52 1.31 -12.29 -23.58
C ILE A 52 2.26 -11.56 -22.63
N PHE A 53 2.64 -12.19 -21.50
CA PHE A 53 3.57 -11.62 -20.53
C PHE A 53 5.03 -11.90 -20.91
N PRO A 54 5.95 -10.93 -20.71
CA PRO A 54 7.36 -11.15 -20.94
C PRO A 54 7.99 -11.98 -19.82
N LYS A 55 8.82 -12.96 -20.19
CA LYS A 55 9.58 -13.79 -19.23
C LYS A 55 10.55 -12.97 -18.36
N LYS A 56 11.04 -11.83 -18.83
CA LYS A 56 11.86 -10.91 -18.04
C LYS A 56 11.30 -9.50 -18.19
N GLY A 57 10.78 -8.95 -17.10
CA GLY A 57 10.31 -7.57 -17.04
C GLY A 57 10.81 -6.84 -15.80
N ARG A 58 10.65 -5.51 -15.76
CA ARG A 58 10.93 -4.72 -14.55
C ARG A 58 9.92 -5.10 -13.46
N CYS A 59 10.36 -5.38 -12.24
CA CYS A 59 9.46 -5.67 -11.14
C CYS A 59 8.68 -4.41 -10.71
N CYS A 60 7.50 -4.53 -10.11
CA CYS A 60 6.68 -5.75 -10.04
C CYS A 60 5.35 -5.47 -10.72
N ILE A 61 4.95 -6.34 -11.62
CA ILE A 61 3.83 -6.06 -12.53
C ILE A 61 2.51 -5.81 -11.79
N GLN A 62 2.33 -6.44 -10.63
CA GLN A 62 1.19 -6.23 -9.75
C GLN A 62 1.06 -4.79 -9.21
N TYR A 63 2.16 -4.02 -9.12
CA TYR A 63 2.19 -2.63 -8.63
C TYR A 63 2.17 -1.58 -9.76
N ASP A 64 2.24 -2.03 -11.02
CA ASP A 64 2.31 -1.16 -12.20
C ASP A 64 1.01 -1.33 -13.02
N ALA A 65 -0.07 -0.67 -12.57
CA ALA A 65 -1.40 -0.82 -13.15
C ALA A 65 -1.44 -0.44 -14.64
N GLU A 66 -0.70 0.58 -15.06
CA GLU A 66 -0.67 1.00 -16.46
C GLU A 66 0.00 -0.04 -17.36
N ARG A 67 1.14 -0.58 -16.92
CA ARG A 67 1.85 -1.61 -17.69
C ARG A 67 1.07 -2.91 -17.70
N LEU A 68 0.47 -3.28 -16.58
CA LEU A 68 -0.38 -4.47 -16.46
C LEU A 68 -1.60 -4.36 -17.39
N ALA A 69 -2.27 -3.20 -17.43
CA ALA A 69 -3.38 -2.94 -18.35
C ALA A 69 -2.97 -3.19 -19.80
N LYS A 70 -1.86 -2.59 -20.26
CA LYS A 70 -1.35 -2.76 -21.64
C LYS A 70 -1.04 -4.20 -22.01
N ILE A 71 -0.64 -5.02 -21.03
CA ILE A 71 -0.37 -6.45 -21.27
C ILE A 71 -1.70 -7.22 -21.31
N CYS A 72 -2.56 -7.07 -20.29
CA CYS A 72 -3.83 -7.79 -20.19
C CYS A 72 -4.83 -7.41 -21.30
N GLU A 73 -4.73 -6.21 -21.90
CA GLU A 73 -5.51 -5.82 -23.08
C GLU A 73 -5.29 -6.73 -24.30
N LYS A 74 -4.17 -7.48 -24.34
CA LYS A 74 -3.87 -8.44 -25.40
C LYS A 74 -4.59 -9.79 -25.26
N MET A 75 -5.31 -10.00 -24.15
CA MET A 75 -6.14 -11.17 -23.97
C MET A 75 -7.23 -11.24 -25.07
N PRO A 76 -7.62 -12.45 -25.50
CA PRO A 76 -8.50 -12.65 -26.64
C PRO A 76 -9.97 -12.26 -26.38
N THR A 77 -10.37 -12.18 -25.11
CA THR A 77 -11.75 -11.86 -24.71
C THR A 77 -11.78 -10.73 -23.68
N VAL A 78 -12.88 -9.99 -23.64
CA VAL A 78 -13.12 -8.95 -22.61
C VAL A 78 -13.03 -9.54 -21.21
N ALA A 79 -13.67 -10.70 -20.98
CA ALA A 79 -13.63 -11.39 -19.70
C ALA A 79 -12.21 -11.80 -19.32
N GLY A 80 -11.43 -12.35 -20.26
CA GLY A 80 -10.04 -12.75 -20.01
C GLY A 80 -9.13 -11.56 -19.69
N ALA A 81 -9.28 -10.46 -20.42
CA ALA A 81 -8.55 -9.22 -20.17
C ALA A 81 -8.85 -8.65 -18.77
N LEU A 82 -10.13 -8.63 -18.41
CA LEU A 82 -10.58 -8.12 -17.12
C LEU A 82 -10.12 -9.02 -15.96
N ASN A 83 -10.25 -10.35 -16.09
CA ASN A 83 -9.75 -11.30 -15.09
C ASN A 83 -8.23 -11.19 -14.92
N CYS A 84 -7.47 -11.14 -16.02
CA CYS A 84 -6.03 -10.92 -16.00
C CYS A 84 -5.66 -9.68 -15.19
N PHE A 85 -6.30 -8.55 -15.50
CA PHE A 85 -5.99 -7.28 -14.86
C PHE A 85 -6.36 -7.29 -13.37
N LEU A 86 -7.57 -7.74 -13.04
CA LEU A 86 -8.10 -7.67 -11.67
C LEU A 86 -7.36 -8.61 -10.71
N GLU A 87 -7.11 -9.86 -11.10
CA GLU A 87 -6.45 -10.83 -10.22
C GLU A 87 -5.00 -10.43 -9.93
N ILE A 88 -4.28 -9.90 -10.92
CA ILE A 88 -2.89 -9.48 -10.75
C ILE A 88 -2.81 -8.12 -10.03
N ASN A 89 -3.70 -7.17 -10.36
CA ASN A 89 -3.65 -5.84 -9.74
C ASN A 89 -4.27 -5.79 -8.33
N GLU A 90 -5.03 -6.79 -7.89
CA GLU A 90 -5.62 -6.82 -6.54
C GLU A 90 -4.54 -6.65 -5.46
N ALA A 91 -3.40 -7.32 -5.62
CA ALA A 91 -2.29 -7.18 -4.69
C ALA A 91 -1.70 -5.75 -4.68
N GLY A 92 -1.62 -5.11 -5.83
CA GLY A 92 -1.20 -3.71 -5.95
C GLY A 92 -2.21 -2.79 -5.29
N PHE A 93 -3.47 -2.85 -5.69
CA PHE A 93 -4.51 -1.99 -5.16
C PHE A 93 -4.57 -2.05 -3.63
N ARG A 94 -4.53 -3.26 -3.05
CA ARG A 94 -4.47 -3.44 -1.60
C ARG A 94 -3.21 -2.86 -0.96
N LYS A 95 -2.03 -3.15 -1.49
CA LYS A 95 -0.74 -2.90 -0.80
C LYS A 95 -0.08 -1.58 -1.15
N SER A 96 -0.51 -0.88 -2.21
CA SER A 96 0.02 0.42 -2.58
C SER A 96 -1.02 1.52 -2.51
N ASP A 97 -2.28 1.24 -2.84
CA ASP A 97 -3.27 2.30 -3.08
C ASP A 97 -4.27 2.46 -1.92
N LEU A 98 -4.48 1.42 -1.11
CA LEU A 98 -5.38 1.40 0.04
C LEU A 98 -4.61 1.45 1.37
N LEU A 99 -3.68 2.41 1.48
CA LEU A 99 -2.90 2.66 2.70
C LEU A 99 -2.99 4.14 3.12
N PRO A 100 -2.87 4.46 4.42
CA PRO A 100 -2.78 3.56 5.58
C PRO A 100 -4.16 3.00 6.00
N GLU A 101 -4.16 1.94 6.82
CA GLU A 101 -5.38 1.26 7.28
C GLU A 101 -5.58 1.40 8.81
N SER A 102 -6.74 1.91 9.22
CA SER A 102 -7.10 2.19 10.61
C SER A 102 -7.68 1.00 11.36
N GLN A 103 -8.30 0.06 10.63
CA GLN A 103 -8.88 -1.16 11.17
C GLN A 103 -8.39 -2.34 10.35
N PRO A 104 -7.79 -3.39 10.97
CA PRO A 104 -7.29 -4.56 10.25
C PRO A 104 -8.31 -5.25 9.33
N GLY A 105 -7.87 -5.59 8.12
CA GLY A 105 -8.66 -6.22 7.06
C GLY A 105 -9.48 -5.25 6.19
N LEU A 106 -9.45 -3.94 6.42
CA LEU A 106 -10.26 -2.98 5.67
C LEU A 106 -9.79 -2.85 4.21
N ALA A 107 -8.48 -2.75 3.94
CA ALA A 107 -7.98 -2.69 2.56
C ALA A 107 -8.31 -3.98 1.78
N ASP A 108 -8.18 -5.15 2.43
CA ASP A 108 -8.57 -6.44 1.85
C ASP A 108 -10.05 -6.47 1.45
N GLN A 109 -10.94 -5.98 2.33
CA GLN A 109 -12.39 -5.93 2.04
C GLN A 109 -12.69 -5.05 0.83
N TYR A 110 -12.09 -3.86 0.76
CA TYR A 110 -12.34 -2.91 -0.32
C TYR A 110 -11.71 -3.35 -1.64
N ALA A 111 -10.53 -3.98 -1.62
CA ALA A 111 -9.93 -4.58 -2.81
C ALA A 111 -10.79 -5.73 -3.37
N LYS A 112 -11.32 -6.61 -2.51
CA LYS A 112 -12.26 -7.67 -2.93
C LYS A 112 -13.55 -7.11 -3.50
N GLN A 113 -14.12 -6.09 -2.85
CA GLN A 113 -15.35 -5.44 -3.33
C GLN A 113 -15.14 -4.78 -4.69
N TRP A 114 -14.00 -4.13 -4.89
CA TRP A 114 -13.60 -3.57 -6.18
C TRP A 114 -13.56 -4.63 -7.27
N LYS A 115 -12.94 -5.80 -7.01
CA LYS A 115 -12.88 -6.90 -7.98
C LYS A 115 -14.28 -7.38 -8.37
N ILE A 116 -15.15 -7.64 -7.39
CA ILE A 116 -16.53 -8.09 -7.61
C ILE A 116 -17.31 -7.05 -8.43
N ASN A 117 -17.23 -5.77 -8.06
CA ASN A 117 -17.93 -4.69 -8.75
C ASN A 117 -17.42 -4.50 -10.19
N SER A 118 -16.10 -4.56 -10.37
CA SER A 118 -15.47 -4.41 -11.67
C SER A 118 -15.85 -5.56 -12.60
N LEU A 119 -15.85 -6.81 -12.12
CA LEU A 119 -16.32 -7.95 -12.91
C LEU A 119 -17.80 -7.81 -13.30
N ARG A 120 -18.65 -7.36 -12.38
CA ARG A 120 -20.08 -7.19 -12.63
C ARG A 120 -20.37 -6.06 -13.64
N ILE A 121 -19.70 -4.92 -13.53
CA ILE A 121 -20.04 -3.73 -14.31
C ILE A 121 -19.20 -3.64 -15.58
N CYS A 122 -17.88 -3.85 -15.46
CA CYS A 122 -16.95 -3.58 -16.56
C CYS A 122 -16.86 -4.72 -17.57
N SER A 123 -17.44 -5.90 -17.28
CA SER A 123 -17.53 -6.98 -18.26
C SER A 123 -18.52 -6.70 -19.39
N GLU A 124 -19.44 -5.76 -19.21
CA GLU A 124 -20.42 -5.33 -20.22
C GLU A 124 -19.82 -4.39 -21.28
N GLU A 125 -18.57 -3.98 -21.09
CA GLU A 125 -17.85 -3.09 -22.00
C GLU A 125 -17.57 -3.76 -23.35
N LYS A 126 -17.55 -2.94 -24.41
CA LYS A 126 -17.43 -3.42 -25.80
C LYS A 126 -16.03 -3.89 -26.18
N SER A 127 -15.01 -3.62 -25.36
CA SER A 127 -13.62 -3.96 -25.64
C SER A 127 -12.82 -4.22 -24.37
N ALA A 128 -11.74 -5.02 -24.49
CA ALA A 128 -10.81 -5.30 -23.40
C ALA A 128 -10.24 -4.01 -22.77
N LYS A 129 -9.86 -3.05 -23.63
CA LYS A 129 -9.37 -1.74 -23.21
C LYS A 129 -10.41 -0.94 -22.43
N SER A 130 -11.66 -0.91 -22.92
CA SER A 130 -12.76 -0.23 -22.21
C SER A 130 -13.08 -0.89 -20.87
N ALA A 131 -13.07 -2.22 -20.81
CA ALA A 131 -13.29 -2.97 -19.58
C ALA A 131 -12.21 -2.68 -18.53
N ILE A 132 -10.94 -2.69 -18.91
CA ILE A 132 -9.83 -2.37 -18.01
C ILE A 132 -9.86 -0.90 -17.58
N ALA A 133 -10.21 0.02 -18.49
CA ALA A 133 -10.40 1.43 -18.14
C ALA A 133 -11.54 1.63 -17.14
N CYS A 134 -12.67 0.95 -17.33
CA CYS A 134 -13.78 0.93 -16.37
C CYS A 134 -13.32 0.40 -15.00
N ALA A 135 -12.55 -0.70 -14.96
CA ALA A 135 -12.04 -1.26 -13.71
C ALA A 135 -11.10 -0.29 -12.97
N ASN A 136 -10.23 0.40 -13.71
CA ASN A 136 -9.38 1.46 -13.15
C ASN A 136 -10.19 2.64 -12.62
N LEU A 137 -11.26 3.04 -13.31
CA LEU A 137 -12.15 4.10 -12.82
C LEU A 137 -12.87 3.70 -11.53
N GLN A 138 -13.41 2.47 -11.48
CA GLN A 138 -14.01 1.90 -10.28
C GLN A 138 -13.01 1.88 -9.11
N LYS A 139 -11.74 1.60 -9.40
CA LYS A 139 -10.65 1.58 -8.41
C LYS A 139 -10.52 2.93 -7.68
N SER A 140 -10.52 4.03 -8.44
CA SER A 140 -10.48 5.39 -7.89
C SER A 140 -11.69 5.68 -6.99
N GLY A 141 -12.90 5.28 -7.41
CA GLY A 141 -14.11 5.44 -6.59
C GLY A 141 -14.03 4.66 -5.27
N ILE A 142 -13.58 3.40 -5.32
CA ILE A 142 -13.40 2.55 -4.14
C ILE A 142 -12.35 3.15 -3.20
N ARG A 143 -11.26 3.72 -3.72
CA ARG A 143 -10.24 4.39 -2.91
C ARG A 143 -10.84 5.55 -2.11
N THR A 144 -11.65 6.40 -2.74
CA THR A 144 -12.33 7.51 -2.06
C THR A 144 -13.22 7.01 -0.92
N VAL A 145 -14.03 5.98 -1.16
CA VAL A 145 -14.91 5.42 -0.10
C VAL A 145 -14.10 4.77 1.02
N PHE A 146 -13.00 4.11 0.69
CA PHE A 146 -12.06 3.58 1.67
C PHE A 146 -11.47 4.68 2.55
N GLU A 147 -10.91 5.74 1.96
CA GLU A 147 -10.30 6.87 2.68
C GLU A 147 -11.31 7.54 3.63
N GLN A 148 -12.55 7.73 3.17
CA GLN A 148 -13.64 8.26 3.99
C GLN A 148 -13.92 7.34 5.19
N LYS A 149 -14.13 6.04 4.95
CA LYS A 149 -14.41 5.06 6.01
C LYS A 149 -13.26 4.97 7.01
N ASN A 150 -12.03 4.98 6.51
CA ASN A 150 -10.80 4.89 7.29
C ASN A 150 -10.62 6.11 8.20
N THR A 151 -10.96 7.29 7.69
CA THR A 151 -10.98 8.55 8.46
C THR A 151 -12.09 8.53 9.52
N THR A 152 -13.29 8.04 9.19
CA THR A 152 -14.38 7.89 10.16
C THR A 152 -14.00 6.96 11.31
N ILE A 153 -13.36 5.83 11.01
CA ILE A 153 -12.89 4.88 12.06
C ILE A 153 -11.89 5.58 12.99
N ASN A 154 -10.91 6.31 12.44
CA ASN A 154 -9.97 7.07 13.24
C ASN A 154 -10.66 8.15 14.10
N GLY A 155 -11.58 8.91 13.51
CA GLY A 155 -12.35 9.92 14.25
C GLY A 155 -13.15 9.31 15.39
N SER A 156 -13.85 8.19 15.16
CA SER A 156 -14.59 7.47 16.18
C SER A 156 -13.68 6.87 17.25
N ALA A 157 -12.50 6.34 16.89
CA ALA A 157 -11.53 5.84 17.85
C ALA A 157 -10.97 6.96 18.75
N VAL A 158 -10.72 8.14 18.18
CA VAL A 158 -10.34 9.35 18.93
C VAL A 158 -11.46 9.80 19.86
N ILE A 159 -12.73 9.77 19.43
CA ILE A 159 -13.87 10.13 20.27
C ILE A 159 -14.10 9.10 21.39
N ALA A 160 -13.84 7.82 21.11
CA ALA A 160 -13.97 6.73 22.07
C ALA A 160 -12.80 6.64 23.07
N ASP A 161 -11.68 7.34 22.82
CA ASP A 161 -10.56 7.42 23.78
C ASP A 161 -11.04 8.12 25.06
N PRO A 162 -11.06 7.43 26.22
CA PRO A 162 -11.53 8.01 27.48
C PRO A 162 -10.77 9.28 27.87
N ILE A 163 -9.49 9.39 27.49
CA ILE A 163 -8.67 10.58 27.75
C ILE A 163 -9.13 11.74 26.86
N VAL A 164 -9.39 11.49 25.57
CA VAL A 164 -9.88 12.52 24.65
C VAL A 164 -11.28 12.97 25.05
N SER A 165 -12.16 12.04 25.43
CA SER A 165 -13.49 12.33 25.94
C SER A 165 -13.44 13.18 27.22
N PHE A 166 -12.57 12.83 28.17
CA PHE A 166 -12.31 13.62 29.37
C PHE A 166 -11.82 15.04 29.03
N CYS A 167 -10.83 15.15 28.14
CA CYS A 167 -10.25 16.44 27.76
C CYS A 167 -11.24 17.33 26.99
N ARG A 168 -12.05 16.76 26.10
CA ARG A 168 -13.17 17.48 25.45
C ARG A 168 -14.23 17.93 26.46
N LYS A 169 -14.53 17.13 27.47
CA LYS A 169 -15.46 17.55 28.54
C LYS A 169 -14.91 18.70 29.37
N ALA A 170 -13.59 18.76 29.57
CA ALA A 170 -12.92 19.81 30.35
C ALA A 170 -12.74 21.13 29.56
N PHE A 171 -12.40 21.05 28.27
CA PHE A 171 -12.03 22.21 27.45
C PHE A 171 -13.05 22.57 26.36
N GLY A 172 -14.12 21.78 26.20
CA GLY A 172 -15.15 21.99 25.18
C GLY A 172 -14.58 21.92 23.76
N ASP A 173 -14.98 22.88 22.93
CA ASP A 173 -14.54 22.99 21.52
C ASP A 173 -13.18 23.69 21.36
N TYR A 174 -12.53 24.11 22.45
CA TYR A 174 -11.20 24.72 22.38
C TYR A 174 -10.12 23.65 22.11
N TRP A 175 -9.84 23.43 20.83
CA TRP A 175 -9.03 22.31 20.34
C TRP A 175 -7.59 22.30 20.87
N GLU A 176 -6.91 23.45 20.97
CA GLU A 176 -5.55 23.53 21.52
C GLU A 176 -5.49 23.07 23.00
N GLY A 177 -6.50 23.43 23.80
CA GLY A 177 -6.63 22.97 25.19
C GLY A 177 -6.90 21.47 25.28
N VAL A 178 -7.75 20.93 24.40
CA VAL A 178 -8.01 19.48 24.30
C VAL A 178 -6.73 18.73 23.95
N GLU A 179 -5.97 19.19 22.95
CA GLU A 179 -4.73 18.53 22.54
C GLU A 179 -3.67 18.54 23.65
N GLN A 180 -3.48 19.68 24.33
CA GLN A 180 -2.52 19.77 25.43
C GLN A 180 -2.91 18.85 26.58
N CYS A 181 -4.19 18.83 26.95
CA CYS A 181 -4.71 17.91 27.96
C CYS A 181 -4.46 16.43 27.60
N VAL A 182 -4.71 16.03 26.35
CA VAL A 182 -4.49 14.65 25.90
C VAL A 182 -3.00 14.29 25.97
N ARG A 183 -2.10 15.21 25.58
CA ARG A 183 -0.64 15.02 25.70
C ARG A 183 -0.22 14.82 27.15
N ASP A 184 -0.72 15.66 28.06
CA ASP A 184 -0.37 15.62 29.48
C ASP A 184 -0.89 14.34 30.16
N GLN A 185 -2.13 13.95 29.87
CA GLN A 185 -2.73 12.71 30.39
C GLN A 185 -2.00 11.46 29.89
N ARG A 186 -1.64 11.40 28.60
CA ARG A 186 -0.84 10.29 28.06
C ARG A 186 0.57 10.26 28.64
N ALA A 187 1.19 11.42 28.88
CA ALA A 187 2.48 11.52 29.55
C ALA A 187 2.41 11.04 31.01
N ALA A 188 1.36 11.43 31.75
CA ALA A 188 1.12 10.95 33.10
C ALA A 188 0.89 9.43 33.14
N LYS A 189 0.06 8.90 32.24
CA LYS A 189 -0.20 7.46 32.14
C LYS A 189 1.07 6.63 31.91
N ARG A 190 1.95 7.10 31.00
CA ARG A 190 3.28 6.50 30.78
C ARG A 190 4.17 6.53 32.01
N ARG A 191 4.15 7.62 32.79
CA ARG A 191 4.93 7.72 34.05
C ARG A 191 4.41 6.77 35.13
N MET A 192 3.14 6.38 35.08
CA MET A 192 2.52 5.42 35.99
C MET A 192 2.68 3.96 35.56
N GLY A 193 3.29 3.70 34.39
CA GLY A 193 3.48 2.35 33.87
C GLY A 193 2.20 1.67 33.36
N LEU A 194 1.19 2.45 32.99
CA LEU A 194 -0.13 2.01 32.52
C LEU A 194 -0.36 2.28 31.03
#